data_AF-A0A1E4II99-F1
#
_entry.id   AF-A0A1E4II99-F1
#
_cell.length_a   1.000
_cell.length_b   1.000
_cell.length_c   1.000
_cell.angle_alpha   90.00
_cell.angle_beta   90.00
_cell.angle_gamma   90.00
#
_symmetry.space_group_name_H-M   'P 1'
#
loop_
_entity.id
_entity.type
_entity.pdbx_description
1 polymer ?
#
loop_
_entity_poly.entity_id
_entity_poly.type
_entity_poly.pdbx_seq_one_letter_code
_entity_poly.pdbx_strand_id
1 'polypeptide(L)'
;MTTRAAPLSTSDGDAACLLDVTALQAALARFAAERDWERFHSPKNLAMALAAEVGELLELFQWQTEAASSELARTPGSARAVRDELADVLLYLVRLADVLGVDLDEACRTKIAANARKYPVERARGRADKYDAI
;
A
#
# COMPACT_ATOMS: atom_id res chain seq x y z
N MET A 1 48.25 -22.30 17.68
CA MET A 1 47.74 -21.04 18.26
C MET A 1 47.66 -20.01 17.14
N THR A 2 46.62 -20.12 16.31
CA THR A 2 45.40 -19.26 16.33
C THR A 2 45.60 -17.94 15.58
N THR A 3 45.54 -18.04 14.25
CA THR A 3 45.25 -16.95 13.32
C THR A 3 43.84 -16.43 13.62
N ARG A 4 43.73 -15.16 14.04
CA ARG A 4 42.45 -14.49 14.28
C ARG A 4 41.94 -13.96 12.95
N ALA A 5 40.95 -14.63 12.37
CA ALA A 5 40.19 -14.13 11.24
C ALA A 5 39.50 -12.81 11.64
N ALA A 6 39.69 -11.77 10.84
CA ALA A 6 38.92 -10.54 10.93
C ALA A 6 37.44 -10.84 10.64
N PRO A 7 36.49 -10.15 11.30
CA PRO A 7 35.07 -10.39 11.08
C PRO A 7 34.74 -10.05 9.62
N LEU A 8 34.06 -10.99 8.97
CA LEU A 8 33.35 -10.74 7.72
C LEU A 8 32.48 -9.50 7.93
N SER A 9 32.74 -8.48 7.12
CA SER A 9 31.83 -7.38 6.89
C SER A 9 30.48 -7.98 6.56
N THR A 10 29.54 -7.89 7.50
CA THR A 10 28.13 -8.05 7.16
C THR A 10 27.84 -6.88 6.25
N SER A 11 27.75 -7.16 4.95
CA SER A 11 27.09 -6.25 4.01
C SER A 11 25.78 -5.83 4.68
N ASP A 12 25.57 -4.51 4.83
CA ASP A 12 24.22 -4.00 5.00
C ASP A 12 23.43 -4.59 3.84
N GLY A 13 22.66 -5.62 4.17
CA GLY A 13 21.94 -6.42 3.21
C GLY A 13 20.99 -5.48 2.50
N ASP A 14 21.21 -5.36 1.19
CA ASP A 14 20.28 -4.90 0.19
C ASP A 14 18.85 -5.09 0.72
N ALA A 15 18.25 -4.04 1.26
CA ALA A 15 16.97 -4.13 1.93
C ALA A 15 15.94 -4.42 0.84
N ALA A 16 15.63 -5.71 0.66
CA ALA A 16 14.88 -6.23 -0.47
C ALA A 16 13.71 -5.30 -0.84
N CYS A 17 13.68 -4.86 -2.10
CA CYS A 17 12.55 -4.12 -2.65
C CYS A 17 11.27 -4.91 -2.40
N LEU A 18 10.31 -4.28 -1.72
CA LEU A 18 9.02 -4.88 -1.39
C LEU A 18 7.97 -4.57 -2.46
N LEU A 19 8.11 -3.42 -3.13
CA LEU A 19 7.13 -2.88 -4.05
C LEU A 19 7.79 -2.13 -5.21
N ASP A 20 7.76 -2.70 -6.42
CA ASP A 20 8.12 -1.96 -7.64
C ASP A 20 6.86 -1.49 -8.38
N VAL A 21 6.65 -0.17 -8.41
CA VAL A 21 5.52 0.49 -9.10
C VAL A 21 5.96 1.28 -10.33
N THR A 22 7.23 1.18 -10.75
CA THR A 22 7.82 2.01 -11.79
C THR A 22 7.05 1.92 -13.12
N ALA A 23 6.73 0.69 -13.53
CA ALA A 23 5.97 0.46 -14.76
C ALA A 23 4.55 1.03 -14.69
N LEU A 24 3.93 0.98 -13.51
CA LEU A 24 2.59 1.50 -13.28
C LEU A 24 2.57 3.03 -13.27
N GLN A 25 3.52 3.67 -12.59
CA GLN A 25 3.71 5.13 -12.62
C GLN A 25 3.87 5.63 -14.05
N ALA A 26 4.74 4.99 -14.84
CA ALA A 26 4.95 5.34 -16.25
C ALA A 26 3.69 5.18 -17.10
N ALA A 27 2.90 4.11 -16.87
CA ALA A 27 1.64 3.90 -17.57
C ALA A 27 0.59 4.98 -17.21
N LEU A 28 0.47 5.34 -15.93
CA LEU A 28 -0.46 6.35 -15.44
C LEU A 28 -0.08 7.76 -15.91
N ALA A 29 1.20 8.10 -15.88
CA ALA A 29 1.71 9.37 -16.39
C ALA A 29 1.40 9.52 -17.89
N ARG A 30 1.68 8.47 -18.68
CA ARG A 30 1.34 8.45 -20.11
C ARG A 30 -0.17 8.57 -20.34
N PHE A 31 -0.98 7.81 -19.61
CA PHE A 31 -2.44 7.86 -19.73
C PHE A 31 -3.01 9.26 -19.48
N ALA A 32 -2.47 9.95 -18.46
CA ALA A 32 -2.86 11.32 -18.13
C ALA A 32 -2.39 12.34 -19.18
N ALA A 33 -1.15 12.23 -19.66
CA ALA A 33 -0.57 13.11 -20.66
C ALA A 33 -1.32 13.04 -22.00
N GLU A 34 -1.68 11.83 -22.46
CA GLU A 34 -2.47 11.61 -23.67
C GLU A 34 -3.84 12.31 -23.67
N ARG A 35 -4.34 12.69 -22.48
CA ARG A 35 -5.65 13.31 -22.27
C ARG A 35 -5.58 14.75 -21.80
N ASP A 36 -4.37 15.34 -21.68
CA ASP A 36 -4.15 16.64 -21.04
C ASP A 36 -4.74 16.69 -19.61
N TRP A 37 -4.69 15.58 -18.87
CA TRP A 37 -5.29 15.48 -17.53
C TRP A 37 -4.35 15.89 -16.40
N GLU A 38 -3.07 16.07 -16.68
CA GLU A 38 -2.08 16.47 -15.68
C GLU A 38 -2.46 17.78 -14.97
N ARG A 39 -3.13 18.70 -15.69
CA ARG A 39 -3.70 19.93 -15.14
C ARG A 39 -4.73 19.73 -14.02
N PHE A 40 -5.37 18.56 -13.96
CA PHE A 40 -6.34 18.21 -12.91
C PHE A 40 -5.69 17.43 -11.77
N HIS A 41 -4.48 16.92 -11.94
CA HIS A 41 -3.77 16.04 -11.02
C HIS A 41 -3.00 16.80 -9.93
N SER A 42 -3.59 17.85 -9.35
CA SER A 42 -3.04 18.44 -8.12
C SER A 42 -3.07 17.41 -6.98
N PRO A 43 -2.13 17.44 -6.01
CA PRO A 43 -2.15 16.51 -4.87
C PRO A 43 -3.49 16.49 -4.13
N LYS A 44 -4.13 17.67 -3.96
CA LYS A 44 -5.45 17.79 -3.34
C LYS A 44 -6.51 16.99 -4.13
N ASN A 45 -6.56 17.15 -5.45
CA ASN A 45 -7.56 16.48 -6.27
C ASN A 45 -7.33 14.97 -6.31
N LEU A 46 -6.08 14.52 -6.42
CA LEU A 46 -5.73 13.10 -6.40
C LEU A 46 -6.06 12.45 -5.05
N ALA A 47 -5.82 13.14 -3.93
CA ALA A 47 -6.21 12.66 -2.60
C ALA A 47 -7.74 12.57 -2.46
N MET A 48 -8.48 13.52 -3.03
CA MET A 48 -9.96 13.46 -3.06
C MET A 48 -10.47 12.31 -3.92
N ALA A 49 -9.87 12.08 -5.10
CA ALA A 49 -10.22 10.95 -5.95
C ALA A 49 -9.92 9.61 -5.27
N LEU A 50 -8.74 9.46 -4.66
CA LEU A 50 -8.41 8.30 -3.83
C LEU A 50 -9.46 8.03 -2.75
N ALA A 51 -9.93 9.08 -2.05
CA ALA A 51 -10.96 8.93 -1.03
C ALA A 51 -12.31 8.51 -1.63
N ALA A 52 -12.64 8.96 -2.83
CA ALA A 52 -13.85 8.54 -3.55
C ALA A 52 -13.79 7.04 -3.90
N GLU A 53 -12.69 6.54 -4.46
CA GLU A 53 -12.54 5.12 -4.79
C GLU A 53 -12.54 4.22 -3.54
N VAL A 54 -11.99 4.70 -2.42
CA VAL A 54 -12.13 4.01 -1.13
C VAL A 54 -13.61 3.96 -0.72
N GLY A 55 -14.39 5.01 -1.01
CA GLY A 55 -15.84 5.02 -0.82
C GLY A 55 -16.55 3.97 -1.66
N GLU A 56 -16.25 3.89 -2.96
CA GLU A 56 -16.82 2.88 -3.88
C GLU A 56 -16.47 1.46 -3.41
N LEU A 57 -15.21 1.24 -2.98
CA LEU A 57 -14.81 -0.02 -2.35
C LEU A 57 -15.66 -0.32 -1.12
N LEU A 58 -15.86 0.65 -0.21
CA LEU A 58 -16.66 0.48 1.00
C LEU A 58 -18.14 0.13 0.70
N GLU A 59 -18.71 0.69 -0.36
CA GLU A 59 -20.10 0.41 -0.76
C GLU A 59 -20.35 -1.07 -1.05
N LEU A 60 -19.32 -1.79 -1.53
CA LEU A 60 -19.41 -3.23 -1.74
C LEU A 60 -19.56 -4.02 -0.43
N PHE A 61 -19.04 -3.51 0.68
CA PHE A 61 -18.97 -4.21 1.96
C PHE A 61 -19.98 -3.75 3.00
N GLN A 62 -20.49 -2.51 2.90
CA GLN A 62 -21.22 -1.82 3.97
C GLN A 62 -22.45 -2.58 4.54
N TRP A 63 -23.12 -3.42 3.73
CA TRP A 63 -24.31 -4.18 4.15
C TRP A 63 -24.05 -5.69 4.30
N GLN A 64 -22.80 -6.13 4.17
CA GLN A 64 -22.45 -7.54 4.26
C GLN A 64 -22.26 -7.98 5.70
N THR A 65 -22.63 -9.23 5.99
CA THR A 65 -22.14 -9.91 7.20
C THR A 65 -20.65 -10.22 7.05
N GLU A 66 -19.95 -10.45 8.16
CA GLU A 66 -18.52 -10.83 8.15
C GLU A 66 -18.25 -12.10 7.32
N ALA A 67 -19.14 -13.09 7.41
CA ALA A 67 -19.03 -14.31 6.62
C ALA A 67 -19.22 -14.02 5.11
N ALA A 68 -20.18 -13.17 4.75
CA ALA A 68 -20.45 -12.84 3.36
C ALA A 68 -19.38 -11.92 2.74
N SER A 69 -18.84 -10.96 3.51
CA SER A 69 -17.79 -10.05 3.04
C SER A 69 -16.53 -10.80 2.60
N SER A 70 -16.19 -11.88 3.31
CA SER A 70 -15.04 -12.74 3.03
C SER A 70 -15.11 -13.46 1.68
N GLU A 71 -16.30 -13.59 1.10
CA GLU A 71 -16.53 -14.30 -0.18
C GLU A 71 -16.72 -13.37 -1.38
N LEU A 72 -16.84 -12.06 -1.18
CA LEU A 72 -17.20 -11.13 -2.27
C LEU A 72 -16.22 -11.16 -3.45
N ALA A 73 -14.92 -11.28 -3.18
CA ALA A 73 -13.87 -11.37 -4.20
C ALA A 73 -13.87 -12.69 -4.99
N ARG A 74 -14.60 -13.71 -4.52
CA ARG A 74 -14.74 -15.04 -5.15
C ARG A 74 -16.13 -15.29 -5.74
N THR A 75 -17.13 -14.52 -5.32
CA THR A 75 -18.52 -14.68 -5.74
C THR A 75 -18.75 -14.12 -7.14
N PRO A 76 -19.25 -14.93 -8.10
CA PRO A 76 -19.65 -14.43 -9.41
C PRO A 76 -20.68 -13.30 -9.26
N GLY A 77 -20.45 -12.18 -9.95
CA GLY A 77 -21.26 -10.96 -9.84
C GLY A 77 -20.57 -9.85 -9.04
N SER A 78 -20.04 -10.11 -7.85
CA SER A 78 -19.34 -9.11 -7.04
C SER A 78 -17.82 -9.13 -7.21
N ALA A 79 -17.25 -10.26 -7.61
CA ALA A 79 -15.80 -10.43 -7.71
C ALA A 79 -15.12 -9.50 -8.73
N ARG A 80 -15.85 -9.01 -9.74
CA ARG A 80 -15.32 -8.02 -10.68
C ARG A 80 -15.25 -6.64 -10.02
N ALA A 81 -16.35 -6.18 -9.42
CA ALA A 81 -16.41 -4.89 -8.74
C ALA A 81 -15.32 -4.79 -7.66
N VAL A 82 -15.16 -5.81 -6.81
CA VAL A 82 -14.10 -5.79 -5.78
C VAL A 82 -12.70 -5.64 -6.38
N ARG A 83 -12.43 -6.26 -7.54
CA ARG A 83 -11.12 -6.13 -8.21
C ARG A 83 -10.93 -4.76 -8.82
N ASP A 84 -11.96 -4.21 -9.43
CA ASP A 84 -11.93 -2.88 -10.05
C ASP A 84 -11.67 -1.81 -8.98
N GLU A 85 -12.45 -1.80 -7.88
CA GLU A 85 -12.28 -0.79 -6.82
C GLU A 85 -10.94 -0.90 -6.08
N LEU A 86 -10.44 -2.12 -5.85
CA LEU A 86 -9.08 -2.31 -5.31
C LEU A 86 -8.01 -1.78 -6.26
N ALA A 87 -8.20 -1.94 -7.57
CA ALA A 87 -7.29 -1.39 -8.56
C ALA A 87 -7.36 0.14 -8.53
N ASP A 88 -8.55 0.74 -8.56
CA ASP A 88 -8.70 2.20 -8.60
C ASP A 88 -8.07 2.88 -7.37
N VAL A 89 -8.25 2.33 -6.17
CA VAL A 89 -7.53 2.77 -4.96
C VAL A 89 -6.00 2.73 -5.17
N LEU A 90 -5.47 1.64 -5.73
CA LEU A 90 -4.04 1.53 -6.02
C LEU A 90 -3.58 2.54 -7.07
N LEU A 91 -4.33 2.71 -8.16
CA LEU A 91 -3.98 3.61 -9.26
C LEU A 91 -3.86 5.06 -8.76
N TYR A 92 -4.84 5.54 -7.99
CA TYR A 92 -4.77 6.89 -7.43
C TYR A 92 -3.70 7.05 -6.36
N LEU A 93 -3.46 6.04 -5.51
CA LEU A 93 -2.37 6.10 -4.53
C LEU A 93 -1.00 6.21 -5.23
N VAL A 94 -0.77 5.41 -6.26
CA VAL A 94 0.47 5.42 -7.04
C VAL A 94 0.63 6.75 -7.78
N ARG A 95 -0.44 7.27 -8.41
CA ARG A 95 -0.35 8.57 -9.08
C ARG A 95 -0.14 9.73 -8.10
N LEU A 96 -0.78 9.70 -6.93
CA LEU A 96 -0.56 10.68 -5.89
C LEU A 96 0.89 10.67 -5.39
N ALA A 97 1.45 9.49 -5.16
CA ALA A 97 2.84 9.34 -4.75
C ALA A 97 3.82 9.87 -5.81
N ASP A 98 3.58 9.53 -7.08
CA ASP A 98 4.35 10.03 -8.23
C ASP A 98 4.35 11.57 -8.30
N VAL A 99 3.18 12.20 -8.22
CA VAL A 99 3.06 13.68 -8.22
C VAL A 99 3.73 14.34 -7.01
N LEU A 100 3.75 13.66 -5.85
CA LEU A 100 4.41 14.15 -4.64
C LEU A 100 5.91 13.82 -4.57
N GLY A 101 6.45 13.02 -5.49
CA GLY A 101 7.83 12.53 -5.43
C GLY A 101 8.10 11.58 -4.25
N VAL A 102 7.10 10.81 -3.84
CA VAL A 102 7.22 9.85 -2.73
C VAL A 102 7.59 8.48 -3.28
N ASP A 103 8.70 7.93 -2.79
CA ASP A 103 9.06 6.52 -2.98
C ASP A 103 8.17 5.63 -2.09
N LEU A 104 7.23 4.90 -2.71
CA LEU A 104 6.31 4.03 -1.99
C LEU A 104 7.00 2.82 -1.37
N ASP A 105 8.05 2.28 -1.98
CA ASP A 105 8.80 1.13 -1.47
C ASP A 105 9.56 1.51 -0.20
N GLU A 106 10.26 2.65 -0.25
CA GLU A 106 10.93 3.23 0.92
C GLU A 106 9.92 3.55 2.04
N ALA A 107 8.79 4.19 1.70
CA ALA A 107 7.75 4.52 2.65
C ALA A 107 7.17 3.27 3.33
N CYS A 108 6.90 2.21 2.57
CA CYS A 108 6.41 0.93 3.08
C CYS A 108 7.43 0.25 3.99
N ARG A 109 8.69 0.11 3.57
CA ARG A 109 9.75 -0.48 4.40
C ARG A 109 9.91 0.27 5.73
N THR A 110 9.99 1.59 5.66
CA THR A 110 10.14 2.44 6.85
C THR A 110 8.94 2.31 7.78
N LYS A 111 7.72 2.29 7.23
CA LYS A 111 6.49 2.15 8.02
C LYS A 111 6.37 0.78 8.68
N ILE A 112 6.72 -0.31 7.98
CA ILE A 112 6.72 -1.67 8.53
C ILE A 112 7.72 -1.77 9.68
N ALA A 113 8.95 -1.27 9.51
CA ALA A 113 9.96 -1.25 10.58
C ALA A 113 9.48 -0.44 11.80
N ALA A 114 8.84 0.71 11.57
CA ALA A 114 8.26 1.51 12.65
C ALA A 114 7.10 0.78 13.36
N ASN A 115 6.23 0.10 12.62
CA ASN A 115 5.13 -0.68 13.18
C ASN A 115 5.64 -1.89 13.98
N ALA A 116 6.69 -2.59 13.53
CA ALA A 116 7.29 -3.69 14.27
C ALA A 116 7.86 -3.25 15.63
N ARG A 117 8.43 -2.04 15.71
CA ARG A 117 8.86 -1.43 16.99
C ARG A 117 7.67 -1.05 17.87
N LYS A 118 6.58 -0.56 17.28
CA LYS A 118 5.35 -0.17 17.99
C LYS A 118 4.57 -1.39 18.52
N TYR A 119 4.61 -2.51 17.80
CA TYR A 119 3.87 -3.73 18.09
C TYR A 119 4.81 -4.95 18.12
N PRO A 120 5.67 -5.09 19.15
CA PRO A 120 6.55 -6.24 19.25
C PRO A 120 5.74 -7.53 19.40
N VAL A 121 6.23 -8.62 18.79
CA VAL A 121 5.52 -9.92 18.71
C VAL A 121 5.05 -10.40 20.08
N GLU A 122 5.92 -10.29 21.09
CA GLU A 122 5.66 -10.73 22.46
C GLU A 122 4.43 -10.05 23.10
N ARG A 123 4.09 -8.83 22.65
CA ARG A 123 2.99 -8.02 23.22
C ARG A 123 1.77 -7.95 22.31
N ALA A 124 1.94 -8.14 21.00
CA ALA A 124 0.88 -7.96 20.00
C ALA A 124 0.26 -9.27 19.50
N ARG A 125 0.89 -10.43 19.72
CA ARG A 125 0.38 -11.71 19.21
C ARG A 125 -1.01 -12.03 19.78
N GLY A 126 -2.01 -12.12 18.91
CA GLY A 126 -3.40 -12.46 19.28
C GLY A 126 -4.18 -11.35 19.97
N ARG A 127 -3.67 -10.12 20.02
CA ARG A 127 -4.33 -8.96 20.65
C ARG A 127 -4.53 -7.85 19.62
N ALA A 128 -5.74 -7.30 19.56
CA ALA A 128 -6.07 -6.16 18.69
C ALA A 128 -6.11 -4.81 19.43
N ASP A 129 -5.88 -4.84 20.74
CA ASP A 129 -5.97 -3.68 21.63
C ASP A 129 -4.93 -2.61 21.22
N LYS A 130 -5.35 -1.33 21.18
CA LYS A 130 -4.40 -0.22 20.98
C LYS A 130 -3.46 -0.13 22.18
N TYR A 131 -2.18 0.04 21.90
CA TYR A 131 -1.06 -0.04 22.85
C TYR A 131 -1.07 1.04 23.95
N ASP A 132 -1.94 2.04 23.86
CA ASP A 132 -2.07 3.12 24.86
C ASP A 132 -2.70 2.63 26.18
N ALA A 133 -2.97 1.33 26.30
CA ALA A 133 -3.47 0.66 27.51
C ALA A 133 -2.38 -0.17 28.22
N ILE A 134 -1.09 0.23 28.16
CA ILE A 134 0.01 -0.39 28.92
C ILE A 134 0.84 0.66 29.64
#